data_AF-A0A7W0WY99-F1
#
_entry.id   AF-A0A7W0WY99-F1
#
_cell.length_a   1.000
_cell.length_b   1.000
_cell.length_c   1.000
_cell.angle_alpha   90.00
_cell.angle_beta   90.00
_cell.angle_gamma   90.00
#
_symmetry.space_group_name_H-M   'P 1'
#
loop_
_entity.id
_entity.type
_entity.pdbx_description
1 polymer ?
#
loop_
_entity_poly.entity_id
_entity_poly.type
_entity_poly.pdbx_seq_one_letter_code
_entity_poly.pdbx_strand_id
1 'polypeptide(L)'
;MAASKKAKSKKRPPAKKKPAAKKKPAAKKKKPAAPSRHMFMQPGQSRVLGEISIPSGKLAIFDIGLFGYLPREALEPAIVTCDVPSDRVLQVLGAPVGKGRFAACWDHVAVALGSGEIAHSKKLGEAGVDFARLVCIDHAALDGWQHEDSLDGKADVVFWGRDAHVLAHVMNARQIEEGYGWVDLPVDDAEKKADVIAHKKAENKWLLASDLRPHSHHYYALAAARKSPDRAGMLDVAGTRMMLLFTSWGDGVFPIYLDLDHDDRPIQVRIQLATAESNAAMASVNP
;
A
#
# COMPACT_ATOMS: atom_id res chain seq x y z
N MET A 1 -66.70 -32.73 61.85
CA MET A 1 -67.40 -33.63 60.92
C MET A 1 -67.63 -32.90 59.61
N ALA A 2 -66.90 -33.25 58.54
CA ALA A 2 -67.24 -32.90 57.16
C ALA A 2 -66.41 -33.79 56.22
N ALA A 3 -67.07 -34.31 55.19
CA ALA A 3 -66.69 -35.52 54.47
C ALA A 3 -65.75 -35.31 53.27
N SER A 4 -64.86 -36.28 53.13
CA SER A 4 -64.44 -37.00 51.91
C SER A 4 -64.71 -36.37 50.52
N LYS A 5 -63.63 -36.07 49.78
CA LYS A 5 -63.63 -36.11 48.30
C LYS A 5 -62.39 -36.83 47.77
N LYS A 6 -62.67 -37.93 47.05
CA LYS A 6 -61.74 -38.72 46.22
C LYS A 6 -61.08 -37.85 45.13
N ALA A 7 -59.79 -38.08 44.87
CA ALA A 7 -59.17 -37.74 43.59
C ALA A 7 -58.35 -38.91 43.05
N LYS A 8 -58.60 -39.23 41.78
CA LYS A 8 -58.23 -40.41 41.01
C LYS A 8 -56.73 -40.47 40.67
N SER A 9 -56.17 -41.68 40.69
CA SER A 9 -54.82 -41.99 40.21
C SER A 9 -54.72 -41.80 38.68
N LYS A 10 -53.76 -40.98 38.25
CA LYS A 10 -53.39 -40.87 36.83
C LYS A 10 -52.34 -41.92 36.49
N LYS A 11 -52.73 -42.86 35.62
CA LYS A 11 -51.84 -43.85 34.98
C LYS A 11 -50.74 -43.13 34.19
N ARG A 12 -49.51 -43.53 34.46
CA ARG A 12 -48.29 -43.12 33.75
C ARG A 12 -48.28 -43.74 32.34
N PRO A 13 -48.05 -42.97 31.26
CA PRO A 13 -47.95 -43.51 29.91
C PRO A 13 -46.61 -44.25 29.69
N PRO A 14 -46.57 -45.24 28.78
CA PRO A 14 -45.39 -46.08 28.54
C PRO A 14 -44.26 -45.29 27.86
N ALA A 15 -43.03 -45.63 28.25
CA ALA A 15 -41.79 -45.04 27.74
C ALA A 15 -41.61 -45.32 26.23
N LYS A 16 -41.51 -44.24 25.43
CA LYS A 16 -41.19 -44.32 24.01
C LYS A 16 -39.76 -44.83 23.82
N LYS A 17 -39.61 -45.91 23.03
CA LYS A 17 -38.33 -46.47 22.59
C LYS A 17 -37.51 -45.40 21.85
N LYS A 18 -36.27 -45.19 22.27
CA LYS A 18 -35.30 -44.32 21.58
C LYS A 18 -34.97 -44.91 20.19
N PRO A 19 -35.02 -44.11 19.11
CA PRO A 19 -34.61 -44.57 17.79
C PRO A 19 -33.10 -44.79 17.74
N ALA A 20 -32.71 -45.87 17.05
CA ALA A 20 -31.31 -46.25 16.81
C ALA A 20 -30.56 -45.14 16.05
N ALA A 21 -29.37 -44.81 16.53
CA ALA A 21 -28.49 -43.82 15.93
C ALA A 21 -28.07 -44.25 14.51
N LYS A 22 -28.54 -43.50 13.50
CA LYS A 22 -28.03 -43.62 12.12
C LYS A 22 -26.55 -43.23 12.13
N LYS A 23 -25.69 -44.17 11.71
CA LYS A 23 -24.26 -43.93 11.45
C LYS A 23 -24.12 -42.75 10.48
N LYS A 24 -23.43 -41.69 10.91
CA LYS A 24 -23.06 -40.56 10.05
C LYS A 24 -22.15 -41.08 8.92
N PRO A 25 -22.36 -40.65 7.66
CA PRO A 25 -21.44 -40.98 6.58
C PRO A 25 -20.07 -40.37 6.87
N ALA A 26 -19.02 -41.17 6.68
CA ALA A 26 -17.64 -40.74 6.86
C ALA A 26 -17.35 -39.53 5.96
N ALA A 27 -16.82 -38.46 6.55
CA ALA A 27 -16.40 -37.27 5.84
C ALA A 27 -15.33 -37.67 4.81
N LYS A 28 -15.64 -37.50 3.52
CA LYS A 28 -14.66 -37.60 2.43
C LYS A 28 -13.55 -36.58 2.73
N LYS A 29 -12.33 -37.07 2.98
CA LYS A 29 -11.13 -36.24 3.07
C LYS A 29 -11.07 -35.33 1.83
N LYS A 30 -11.24 -34.02 2.02
CA LYS A 30 -10.98 -33.03 0.96
C LYS A 30 -9.52 -33.22 0.53
N LYS A 31 -9.31 -33.51 -0.75
CA LYS A 31 -7.97 -33.47 -1.36
C LYS A 31 -7.38 -32.08 -1.08
N PRO A 32 -6.10 -31.97 -0.68
CA PRO A 32 -5.44 -30.68 -0.58
C PRO A 32 -5.58 -29.95 -1.93
N ALA A 33 -5.96 -28.68 -1.86
CA ALA A 33 -6.02 -27.82 -3.04
C ALA A 33 -4.65 -27.89 -3.73
N ALA A 34 -4.67 -28.10 -5.05
CA ALA A 34 -3.45 -28.05 -5.84
C ALA A 34 -2.78 -26.69 -5.59
N PRO A 35 -1.43 -26.64 -5.44
CA PRO A 35 -0.72 -25.39 -5.33
C PRO A 35 -1.14 -24.49 -6.50
N SER A 36 -1.51 -23.25 -6.19
CA SER A 36 -1.88 -22.25 -7.17
C SER A 36 -0.79 -22.25 -8.24
N ARG A 37 -1.16 -22.62 -9.47
CA ARG A 37 -0.27 -22.49 -10.63
C ARG A 37 0.19 -21.03 -10.63
N HIS A 38 1.47 -20.80 -10.32
CA HIS A 38 2.13 -19.55 -10.66
C HIS A 38 1.98 -19.42 -12.17
N MET A 39 1.01 -18.60 -12.60
CA MET A 39 0.86 -18.27 -14.00
C MET A 39 2.16 -17.58 -14.39
N PHE A 40 2.89 -18.18 -15.33
CA PHE A 40 4.00 -17.52 -15.99
C PHE A 40 3.44 -16.25 -16.63
N MET A 41 3.67 -15.11 -15.98
CA MET A 41 3.28 -13.82 -16.53
C MET A 41 4.17 -13.55 -17.75
N GLN A 42 3.56 -13.20 -18.88
CA GLN A 42 4.36 -12.79 -20.03
C GLN A 42 5.01 -11.43 -19.73
N PRO A 43 6.31 -11.28 -20.02
CA PRO A 43 6.98 -9.98 -19.87
C PRO A 43 6.24 -8.89 -20.66
N GLY A 44 5.99 -7.75 -20.02
CA GLY A 44 5.30 -6.60 -20.63
C GLY A 44 3.77 -6.61 -20.51
N GLN A 45 3.17 -7.66 -19.95
CA GLN A 45 1.72 -7.69 -19.75
C GLN A 45 1.31 -6.80 -18.55
N SER A 46 0.35 -5.92 -18.77
CA SER A 46 -0.26 -5.12 -17.70
C SER A 46 -0.91 -6.00 -16.63
N ARG A 47 -0.83 -5.56 -15.38
CA ARG A 47 -1.40 -6.27 -14.22
C ARG A 47 -2.00 -5.30 -13.21
N VAL A 48 -2.96 -5.78 -12.45
CA VAL A 48 -3.60 -4.99 -11.39
C VAL A 48 -2.65 -4.86 -10.21
N LEU A 49 -2.35 -3.62 -9.82
CA LEU A 49 -1.55 -3.27 -8.64
C LEU A 49 -2.45 -3.03 -7.41
N GLY A 50 -3.67 -2.55 -7.63
CA GLY A 50 -4.62 -2.24 -6.57
C GLY A 50 -5.88 -1.54 -7.10
N GLU A 51 -6.66 -0.98 -6.17
CA GLU A 51 -7.91 -0.27 -6.44
C GLU A 51 -8.03 0.96 -5.56
N ILE A 52 -8.30 2.13 -6.14
CA ILE A 52 -8.47 3.40 -5.41
C ILE A 52 -9.93 3.85 -5.46
N SER A 53 -10.34 4.72 -4.53
CA SER A 53 -11.67 5.34 -4.52
C SER A 53 -11.55 6.86 -4.54
N ILE A 54 -12.27 7.52 -5.45
CA ILE A 54 -12.20 8.97 -5.65
C ILE A 54 -13.62 9.59 -5.52
N PRO A 55 -14.25 9.56 -4.34
CA PRO A 55 -15.61 10.07 -4.15
C PRO A 55 -15.79 11.56 -4.49
N SER A 56 -14.74 12.39 -4.41
CA SER A 56 -14.82 13.79 -4.86
C SER A 56 -14.95 13.94 -6.38
N GLY A 57 -14.64 12.87 -7.13
CA GLY A 57 -14.52 12.91 -8.58
C GLY A 57 -13.23 13.56 -9.08
N LYS A 58 -12.29 13.94 -8.18
CA LYS A 58 -11.02 14.55 -8.56
C LYS A 58 -9.83 13.71 -8.10
N LEU A 59 -9.14 13.11 -9.06
CA LEU A 59 -7.90 12.36 -8.82
C LEU A 59 -6.73 13.34 -8.70
N ALA A 60 -5.86 13.11 -7.73
CA ALA A 60 -4.58 13.81 -7.56
C ALA A 60 -3.40 12.84 -7.74
N ILE A 61 -2.39 13.26 -8.50
CA ILE A 61 -1.14 12.51 -8.73
C ILE A 61 0.06 13.43 -8.56
N PHE A 62 0.97 13.05 -7.66
CA PHE A 62 2.21 13.78 -7.35
C PHE A 62 3.14 12.94 -6.45
N ASP A 63 4.33 13.46 -6.14
CA ASP A 63 5.20 12.89 -5.11
C ASP A 63 4.72 13.29 -3.71
N ILE A 64 4.09 12.35 -3.00
CA ILE A 64 3.58 12.55 -1.65
C ILE A 64 4.68 12.87 -0.62
N GLY A 65 5.95 12.60 -0.96
CA GLY A 65 7.10 13.04 -0.18
C GLY A 65 7.15 14.54 0.01
N LEU A 66 6.79 15.31 -1.02
CA LEU A 66 6.80 16.77 -0.99
C LEU A 66 5.84 17.35 0.05
N PHE A 67 4.81 16.58 0.47
CA PHE A 67 3.87 17.00 1.50
C PHE A 67 4.53 17.22 2.87
N GLY A 68 5.67 16.56 3.15
CA GLY A 68 6.44 16.79 4.37
C GLY A 68 7.32 18.04 4.33
N TYR A 69 7.57 18.58 3.13
CA TYR A 69 8.50 19.70 2.92
C TYR A 69 7.80 21.02 2.60
N LEU A 70 6.65 20.95 1.94
CA LEU A 70 5.94 22.12 1.45
C LEU A 70 4.58 22.24 2.13
N PRO A 71 4.16 23.45 2.53
CA PRO A 71 2.78 23.67 2.96
C PRO A 71 1.81 23.37 1.80
N ARG A 72 0.56 23.03 2.15
CA ARG A 72 -0.48 22.58 1.20
C ARG A 72 -0.64 23.51 0.00
N GLU A 73 -0.60 24.81 0.23
CA GLU A 73 -0.79 25.85 -0.80
C GLU A 73 0.38 25.89 -1.79
N ALA A 74 1.61 25.65 -1.32
CA ALA A 74 2.80 25.59 -2.17
C ALA A 74 2.90 24.28 -2.95
N LEU A 75 2.26 23.22 -2.46
CA LEU A 75 2.22 21.93 -3.13
C LEU A 75 1.21 21.92 -4.29
N GLU A 76 0.10 22.66 -4.19
CA GLU A 76 -1.01 22.58 -5.15
C GLU A 76 -0.60 22.73 -6.63
N PRO A 77 0.32 23.63 -7.02
CA PRO A 77 0.79 23.72 -8.42
C PRO A 77 1.57 22.49 -8.91
N ALA A 78 2.12 21.68 -7.99
CA ALA A 78 2.83 20.44 -8.30
C ALA A 78 1.91 19.22 -8.38
N ILE A 79 0.62 19.37 -8.05
CA ILE A 79 -0.35 18.28 -8.12
C ILE A 79 -1.02 18.26 -9.48
N VAL A 80 -0.81 17.17 -10.23
CA VAL A 80 -1.59 16.92 -11.43
C VAL A 80 -2.96 16.39 -11.01
N THR A 81 -4.01 17.10 -11.41
CA THR A 81 -5.39 16.72 -11.12
C THR A 81 -6.20 16.45 -12.38
N CYS A 82 -7.19 15.57 -12.29
CA CYS A 82 -8.17 15.34 -13.34
C CYS A 82 -9.49 14.80 -12.79
N ASP A 83 -10.56 15.03 -13.55
CA ASP A 83 -11.89 14.50 -13.22
C ASP A 83 -11.98 13.01 -13.58
N VAL A 84 -12.55 12.22 -12.69
CA VAL A 84 -12.69 10.76 -12.80
C VAL A 84 -14.06 10.29 -12.28
N PRO A 85 -14.52 9.07 -12.63
CA PRO A 85 -15.75 8.53 -12.07
C PRO A 85 -15.68 8.42 -10.53
N SER A 86 -16.68 8.98 -9.85
CA SER A 86 -16.79 8.98 -8.39
C SER A 86 -17.78 7.94 -7.84
N ASP A 87 -18.47 7.22 -8.73
CA ASP A 87 -19.53 6.27 -8.42
C ASP A 87 -19.02 4.84 -8.16
N ARG A 88 -17.71 4.61 -8.32
CA ARG A 88 -17.07 3.30 -8.19
C ARG A 88 -15.61 3.39 -7.78
N VAL A 89 -15.05 2.24 -7.38
CA VAL A 89 -13.59 2.06 -7.28
C VAL A 89 -12.95 2.01 -8.67
N LEU A 90 -11.72 2.48 -8.77
CA LEU A 90 -10.93 2.51 -10.00
C LEU A 90 -9.73 1.58 -9.85
N GLN A 91 -9.53 0.68 -10.82
CA GLN A 91 -8.36 -0.19 -10.82
C GLN A 91 -7.11 0.58 -11.18
N VAL A 92 -6.00 0.26 -10.50
CA VAL A 92 -4.68 0.75 -10.89
C VAL A 92 -3.89 -0.38 -11.51
N LEU A 93 -3.42 -0.15 -12.72
CA LEU A 93 -2.73 -1.12 -13.57
C LEU A 93 -1.26 -0.71 -13.71
N GLY A 94 -0.34 -1.67 -13.67
CA GLY A 94 1.08 -1.47 -13.95
C GLY A 94 1.53 -2.34 -15.11
N ALA A 95 2.25 -1.75 -16.06
CA ALA A 95 2.87 -2.46 -17.17
C ALA A 95 4.39 -2.37 -17.02
N PRO A 96 5.13 -3.49 -16.88
CA PRO A 96 6.59 -3.45 -16.86
C PRO A 96 7.15 -3.25 -18.27
N VAL A 97 8.39 -2.76 -18.39
CA VAL A 97 9.10 -2.66 -19.69
C VAL A 97 9.23 -4.03 -20.36
N GLY A 98 9.43 -5.09 -19.56
CA GLY A 98 9.37 -6.49 -20.02
C GLY A 98 10.58 -6.98 -20.83
N LYS A 99 11.48 -6.11 -21.29
CA LYS A 99 12.68 -6.51 -22.04
C LYS A 99 13.88 -5.60 -21.79
N GLY A 100 15.07 -6.12 -22.07
CA GLY A 100 16.33 -5.38 -21.95
C GLY A 100 16.80 -5.17 -20.50
N ARG A 101 17.76 -4.27 -20.32
CA ARG A 101 18.43 -4.01 -19.04
C ARG A 101 17.46 -3.62 -17.92
N PHE A 102 16.39 -2.90 -18.26
CA PHE A 102 15.41 -2.38 -17.31
C PHE A 102 14.06 -3.12 -17.39
N ALA A 103 14.07 -4.40 -17.78
CA ALA A 103 12.85 -5.20 -17.99
C ALA A 103 11.91 -5.25 -16.76
N ALA A 104 12.47 -5.14 -15.55
CA ALA A 104 11.71 -5.15 -14.30
C ALA A 104 11.17 -3.78 -13.88
N CYS A 105 11.63 -2.69 -14.50
CA CYS A 105 11.09 -1.36 -14.26
C CYS A 105 9.71 -1.23 -14.90
N TRP A 106 8.90 -0.32 -14.35
CA TRP A 106 7.59 0.02 -14.88
C TRP A 106 7.75 0.83 -16.18
N ASP A 107 7.10 0.39 -17.26
CA ASP A 107 6.91 1.25 -18.42
C ASP A 107 5.95 2.38 -18.07
N HIS A 108 4.78 2.02 -17.55
CA HIS A 108 3.79 2.97 -17.06
C HIS A 108 2.93 2.37 -15.96
N VAL A 109 2.25 3.26 -15.24
CA VAL A 109 1.16 2.92 -14.32
C VAL A 109 -0.07 3.74 -14.71
N ALA A 110 -1.25 3.13 -14.67
CA ALA A 110 -2.48 3.77 -15.13
C ALA A 110 -3.67 3.51 -14.20
N VAL A 111 -4.48 4.54 -13.98
CA VAL A 111 -5.79 4.42 -13.32
C VAL A 111 -6.84 4.19 -14.41
N ALA A 112 -7.47 3.01 -14.40
CA ALA A 112 -8.49 2.64 -15.37
C ALA A 112 -9.80 3.40 -15.09
N LEU A 113 -10.30 4.13 -16.08
CA LEU A 113 -11.54 4.91 -16.01
C LEU A 113 -12.68 4.21 -16.75
N GLY A 114 -12.38 3.55 -17.86
CA GLY A 114 -13.35 2.90 -18.73
C GLY A 114 -12.78 1.68 -19.46
N SER A 115 -13.50 1.21 -20.46
CA SER A 115 -13.09 0.11 -21.33
C SER A 115 -13.10 0.57 -22.79
N GLY A 116 -12.16 0.09 -23.58
CA GLY A 116 -12.06 0.44 -24.99
C GLY A 116 -10.62 0.42 -25.46
N GLU A 117 -10.42 0.67 -26.75
CA GLU A 117 -9.10 0.87 -27.32
C GLU A 117 -8.69 2.34 -27.19
N ILE A 118 -7.43 2.56 -26.83
CA ILE A 118 -6.86 3.90 -26.77
C ILE A 118 -6.62 4.36 -28.21
N ALA A 119 -7.27 5.45 -28.60
CA ALA A 119 -7.08 6.08 -29.90
C ALA A 119 -6.01 7.18 -29.86
N HIS A 120 -6.01 7.99 -28.79
CA HIS A 120 -5.05 9.07 -28.62
C HIS A 120 -4.91 9.49 -27.14
N SER A 121 -3.97 10.39 -26.86
CA SER A 121 -3.66 10.84 -25.50
C SER A 121 -3.59 12.37 -25.42
N LYS A 122 -4.14 12.93 -24.34
CA LYS A 122 -3.98 14.34 -23.96
C LYS A 122 -3.05 14.46 -22.75
N LYS A 123 -2.00 15.28 -22.83
CA LYS A 123 -1.12 15.54 -21.67
C LYS A 123 -1.88 16.35 -20.62
N LEU A 124 -1.90 15.86 -19.39
CA LEU A 124 -2.51 16.54 -18.23
C LEU A 124 -1.47 17.39 -17.50
N GLY A 125 -0.23 16.93 -17.42
CA GLY A 125 0.85 17.60 -16.71
C GLY A 125 2.06 16.71 -16.54
N GLU A 126 2.90 17.05 -15.57
CA GLU A 126 4.08 16.28 -15.19
C GLU A 126 4.18 16.24 -13.66
N ALA A 127 4.54 15.09 -13.10
CA ALA A 127 4.87 14.97 -11.69
C ALA A 127 6.40 15.05 -11.52
N GLY A 128 6.86 16.08 -10.81
CA GLY A 128 8.23 16.12 -10.29
C GLY A 128 8.34 15.22 -9.06
N VAL A 129 9.28 14.28 -9.10
CA VAL A 129 9.49 13.26 -8.07
C VAL A 129 10.93 13.37 -7.57
N ASP A 130 11.08 13.52 -6.26
CA ASP A 130 12.36 13.68 -5.55
C ASP A 130 12.60 12.58 -4.49
N PHE A 131 11.58 11.75 -4.25
CA PHE A 131 11.65 10.62 -3.32
C PHE A 131 11.26 9.28 -3.95
N ALA A 132 11.42 9.18 -5.27
CA ALA A 132 11.13 8.01 -6.10
C ALA A 132 9.74 7.40 -5.87
N ARG A 133 8.76 8.21 -5.46
CA ARG A 133 7.42 7.78 -5.07
C ARG A 133 6.35 8.66 -5.68
N LEU A 134 5.23 8.02 -6.04
CA LEU A 134 4.04 8.69 -6.54
C LEU A 134 2.82 8.17 -5.78
N VAL A 135 1.83 9.05 -5.62
CA VAL A 135 0.53 8.70 -5.05
C VAL A 135 -0.58 8.88 -6.09
N CYS A 136 -1.59 8.02 -6.02
CA CYS A 136 -2.89 8.22 -6.63
C CYS A 136 -3.93 8.29 -5.51
N ILE A 137 -4.50 9.47 -5.28
CA ILE A 137 -5.37 9.76 -4.12
C ILE A 137 -6.53 10.67 -4.53
N ASP A 138 -7.64 10.59 -3.79
CA ASP A 138 -8.69 11.60 -3.86
C ASP A 138 -8.13 12.95 -3.41
N HIS A 139 -8.25 13.98 -4.23
CA HIS A 139 -7.74 15.32 -3.91
C HIS A 139 -8.30 15.85 -2.58
N ALA A 140 -9.57 15.58 -2.26
CA ALA A 140 -10.19 15.99 -0.99
C ALA A 140 -9.66 15.21 0.23
N ALA A 141 -9.14 13.99 0.03
CA ALA A 141 -8.56 13.21 1.13
C ALA A 141 -7.20 13.74 1.59
N LEU A 142 -6.57 14.64 0.83
CA LEU A 142 -5.31 15.28 1.20
C LEU A 142 -5.42 16.11 2.48
N ASP A 143 -6.60 16.65 2.78
CA ASP A 143 -6.84 17.41 4.01
C ASP A 143 -6.78 16.53 5.28
N GLY A 144 -6.97 15.22 5.12
CA GLY A 144 -6.80 14.23 6.18
C GLY A 144 -5.41 13.59 6.22
N TRP A 145 -4.50 13.97 5.33
CA TRP A 145 -3.16 13.41 5.29
C TRP A 145 -2.34 13.84 6.52
N GLN A 146 -1.59 12.91 7.09
CA GLN A 146 -0.70 13.16 8.23
C GLN A 146 0.67 12.63 7.87
N HIS A 147 1.59 13.56 7.63
CA HIS A 147 2.91 13.23 7.11
C HIS A 147 3.88 12.88 8.25
N GLU A 148 4.00 13.78 9.23
CA GLU A 148 5.00 13.69 10.30
C GLU A 148 4.41 13.12 11.59
N ASP A 149 3.24 13.61 12.00
CA ASP A 149 2.69 13.26 13.31
C ASP A 149 2.15 11.83 13.36
N SER A 150 2.35 11.21 14.53
CA SER A 150 1.81 9.88 14.81
C SER A 150 0.30 9.92 14.96
N LEU A 151 -0.40 9.01 14.30
CA LEU A 151 -1.84 8.84 14.39
C LEU A 151 -2.30 8.19 15.71
N ASP A 152 -1.42 7.44 16.38
CA ASP A 152 -1.74 6.66 17.57
C ASP A 152 -0.80 6.92 18.76
N GLY A 153 0.07 7.94 18.66
CA GLY A 153 1.06 8.28 19.67
C GLY A 153 2.25 7.31 19.73
N LYS A 154 2.44 6.47 18.70
CA LYS A 154 3.58 5.56 18.59
C LYS A 154 4.46 5.78 17.36
N ALA A 155 5.65 5.21 17.42
CA ALA A 155 6.63 5.21 16.35
C ALA A 155 7.51 3.96 16.38
N ASP A 156 8.07 3.62 15.23
CA ASP A 156 9.16 2.67 15.09
C ASP A 156 10.50 3.43 15.04
N VAL A 157 11.56 2.79 15.53
CA VAL A 157 12.95 3.26 15.34
C VAL A 157 13.71 2.13 14.65
N VAL A 158 14.20 2.40 13.45
CA VAL A 158 14.83 1.39 12.58
C VAL A 158 16.20 1.88 12.17
N PHE A 159 17.20 1.01 12.19
CA PHE A 159 18.55 1.33 11.73
C PHE A 159 19.21 0.12 11.06
N TRP A 160 20.06 0.41 10.07
CA TRP A 160 20.69 -0.60 9.21
C TRP A 160 22.02 -0.09 8.66
N GLY A 161 22.80 -0.99 8.07
CA GLY A 161 24.12 -0.69 7.51
C GLY A 161 25.23 -1.54 8.13
N ARG A 162 26.47 -1.24 7.75
CA ARG A 162 27.66 -2.05 8.07
C ARG A 162 27.81 -2.24 9.59
N ASP A 163 27.69 -1.15 10.32
CA ASP A 163 27.98 -1.12 11.76
C ASP A 163 26.70 -1.27 12.63
N ALA A 164 25.54 -1.53 12.01
CA ALA A 164 24.27 -1.62 12.72
C ALA A 164 24.21 -2.76 13.75
N HIS A 165 24.82 -3.90 13.48
CA HIS A 165 24.86 -5.02 14.44
C HIS A 165 25.61 -4.68 15.73
N VAL A 166 26.65 -3.82 15.66
CA VAL A 166 27.40 -3.34 16.83
C VAL A 166 26.51 -2.43 17.68
N LEU A 167 25.86 -1.44 17.05
CA LEU A 167 24.90 -0.55 17.70
C LEU A 167 23.76 -1.35 18.35
N ALA A 168 23.24 -2.37 17.66
CA ALA A 168 22.19 -3.23 18.17
C ALA A 168 22.61 -3.98 19.44
N HIS A 169 23.84 -4.50 19.50
CA HIS A 169 24.38 -5.12 20.71
C HIS A 169 24.49 -4.10 21.86
N VAL A 170 25.02 -2.90 21.60
CA VAL A 170 25.20 -1.84 22.60
C VAL A 170 23.86 -1.35 23.16
N MET A 171 22.83 -1.23 22.31
CA MET A 171 21.52 -0.71 22.70
C MET A 171 20.50 -1.80 23.04
N ASN A 172 20.88 -3.07 22.95
CA ASN A 172 19.96 -4.21 23.07
C ASN A 172 18.75 -4.10 22.13
N ALA A 173 19.01 -3.72 20.87
CA ALA A 173 18.00 -3.64 19.82
C ALA A 173 17.71 -5.02 19.23
N ARG A 174 16.47 -5.24 18.78
CA ARG A 174 16.07 -6.51 18.16
C ARG A 174 16.37 -6.48 16.67
N GLN A 175 16.68 -7.64 16.11
CA GLN A 175 16.66 -7.81 14.65
C GLN A 175 15.21 -7.76 14.15
N ILE A 176 14.99 -7.04 13.07
CA ILE A 176 13.73 -6.90 12.34
C ILE A 176 13.99 -7.08 10.84
N GLU A 177 12.94 -7.14 10.03
CA GLU A 177 13.05 -7.42 8.58
C GLU A 177 14.01 -6.47 7.84
N GLU A 178 13.96 -5.18 8.16
CA GLU A 178 14.78 -4.14 7.51
C GLU A 178 16.11 -3.83 8.22
N GLY A 179 16.47 -4.59 9.28
CA GLY A 179 17.70 -4.34 10.05
C GLY A 179 17.52 -4.57 11.54
N TYR A 180 17.73 -3.53 12.33
CA TYR A 180 17.59 -3.58 13.78
C TYR A 180 16.73 -2.42 14.27
N GLY A 181 16.06 -2.60 15.40
CA GLY A 181 15.21 -1.54 15.92
C GLY A 181 14.25 -1.95 17.03
N TRP A 182 13.28 -1.08 17.21
CA TRP A 182 12.13 -1.26 18.09
C TRP A 182 10.89 -0.79 17.35
N VAL A 183 9.79 -1.52 17.56
CA VAL A 183 8.49 -1.23 16.95
C VAL A 183 7.49 -0.85 18.02
N ASP A 184 6.46 -0.08 17.66
CA ASP A 184 5.34 0.28 18.53
C ASP A 184 5.74 1.02 19.82
N LEU A 185 6.79 1.83 19.80
CA LEU A 185 7.19 2.61 20.97
C LEU A 185 6.33 3.87 21.12
N PRO A 186 6.04 4.34 22.34
CA PRO A 186 5.58 5.72 22.54
C PRO A 186 6.54 6.71 21.85
N VAL A 187 6.00 7.73 21.18
CA VAL A 187 6.80 8.69 20.38
C VAL A 187 7.97 9.26 21.18
N ASP A 188 7.74 9.76 22.40
CA ASP A 188 8.80 10.31 23.27
C ASP A 188 9.95 9.32 23.52
N ASP A 189 9.65 8.02 23.61
CA ASP A 189 10.68 6.99 23.83
C ASP A 189 11.40 6.62 22.53
N ALA A 190 10.70 6.70 21.39
CA ALA A 190 11.29 6.54 20.08
C ALA A 190 12.26 7.69 19.75
N GLU A 191 11.89 8.94 20.03
CA GLU A 191 12.73 10.12 19.86
C GLU A 191 14.00 10.04 20.69
N LYS A 192 13.89 9.72 21.99
CA LYS A 192 15.06 9.51 22.86
C LYS A 192 16.00 8.44 22.31
N LYS A 193 15.46 7.37 21.72
CA LYS A 193 16.29 6.33 21.09
C LYS A 193 16.95 6.84 19.82
N ALA A 194 16.23 7.57 18.97
CA ALA A 194 16.77 8.17 17.75
C ALA A 194 17.95 9.11 18.08
N ASP A 195 17.81 9.94 19.12
CA ASP A 195 18.88 10.83 19.60
C ASP A 195 20.12 10.05 20.07
N VAL A 196 19.92 8.99 20.85
CA VAL A 196 21.03 8.12 21.30
C VAL A 196 21.72 7.45 20.12
N ILE A 197 20.97 6.99 19.11
CA ILE A 197 21.54 6.42 17.88
C ILE A 197 22.39 7.48 17.15
N ALA A 198 21.84 8.69 16.95
CA ALA A 198 22.54 9.77 16.26
C ALA A 198 23.86 10.13 16.98
N HIS A 199 23.82 10.25 18.32
CA HIS A 199 25.01 10.52 19.12
C HIS A 199 26.06 9.41 19.01
N LYS A 200 25.67 8.14 19.21
CA LYS A 200 26.61 7.00 19.13
C LYS A 200 27.20 6.84 17.74
N LYS A 201 26.38 7.03 16.69
CA LYS A 201 26.84 7.00 15.30
C LYS A 201 27.93 8.05 15.06
N ALA A 202 27.73 9.27 15.52
CA ALA A 202 28.69 10.36 15.38
C ALA A 202 29.99 10.10 16.18
N GLU A 203 29.86 9.71 17.45
CA GLU A 203 30.98 9.41 18.36
C GLU A 203 31.89 8.31 17.80
N ASN A 204 31.30 7.23 17.29
CA ASN A 204 32.02 6.05 16.85
C ASN A 204 32.33 6.06 15.34
N LYS A 205 31.93 7.10 14.61
CA LYS A 205 32.04 7.21 13.14
C LYS A 205 31.45 5.99 12.42
N TRP A 206 30.34 5.48 12.92
CA TRP A 206 29.69 4.29 12.38
C TRP A 206 29.00 4.56 11.04
N LEU A 207 29.17 3.63 10.11
CA LEU A 207 28.51 3.62 8.81
C LEU A 207 27.18 2.85 8.93
N LEU A 208 26.16 3.58 9.39
CA LEU A 208 24.77 3.11 9.46
C LEU A 208 23.81 4.25 9.14
N ALA A 209 22.61 3.91 8.70
CA ALA A 209 21.46 4.79 8.57
C ALA A 209 20.44 4.46 9.66
N SER A 210 19.60 5.42 10.01
CA SER A 210 18.55 5.28 11.01
C SER A 210 17.37 6.19 10.69
N ASP A 211 16.16 5.67 10.89
CA ASP A 211 14.90 6.39 10.77
C ASP A 211 14.14 6.36 12.09
N LEU A 212 13.57 7.50 12.47
CA LEU A 212 12.40 7.58 13.34
C LEU A 212 11.16 7.55 12.44
N ARG A 213 10.25 6.61 12.67
CA ARG A 213 9.09 6.36 11.82
C ARG A 213 7.81 6.49 12.65
N PRO A 214 7.29 7.71 12.87
CA PRO A 214 5.98 7.90 13.45
C PRO A 214 4.94 7.07 12.71
N HIS A 215 3.94 6.60 13.43
CA HIS A 215 2.79 5.88 12.88
C HIS A 215 1.86 6.83 12.11
N SER A 216 2.38 7.46 11.06
CA SER A 216 1.72 8.42 10.19
C SER A 216 1.25 7.76 8.90
N HIS A 217 0.40 8.46 8.12
CA HIS A 217 -0.02 7.97 6.81
C HIS A 217 1.19 7.76 5.89
N HIS A 218 2.21 8.61 6.01
CA HIS A 218 3.43 8.50 5.23
C HIS A 218 4.15 7.17 5.44
N TYR A 219 4.47 6.84 6.69
CA TYR A 219 5.21 5.61 7.00
C TYR A 219 4.37 4.36 6.79
N TYR A 220 3.06 4.41 7.02
CA TYR A 220 2.18 3.30 6.68
C TYR A 220 2.11 3.04 5.17
N ALA A 221 2.03 4.08 4.34
CA ALA A 221 2.04 3.93 2.88
C ALA A 221 3.37 3.34 2.39
N LEU A 222 4.51 3.82 2.92
CA LEU A 222 5.83 3.28 2.60
C LEU A 222 5.97 1.81 3.03
N ALA A 223 5.54 1.46 4.24
CA ALA A 223 5.59 0.09 4.73
C ALA A 223 4.72 -0.85 3.87
N ALA A 224 3.52 -0.42 3.48
CA ALA A 224 2.65 -1.17 2.59
C ALA A 224 3.30 -1.39 1.21
N ALA A 225 3.89 -0.36 0.62
CA ALA A 225 4.54 -0.45 -0.67
C ALA A 225 5.81 -1.32 -0.62
N ARG A 226 6.62 -1.24 0.45
CA ARG A 226 7.83 -2.05 0.61
C ARG A 226 7.54 -3.54 0.74
N LYS A 227 6.46 -3.90 1.44
CA LYS A 227 5.99 -5.30 1.60
C LYS A 227 5.43 -5.88 0.31
N SER A 228 4.98 -5.03 -0.61
CA SER A 228 4.45 -5.47 -1.90
C SER A 228 5.58 -5.84 -2.86
N PRO A 229 5.52 -7.01 -3.53
CA PRO A 229 6.50 -7.37 -4.57
C PRO A 229 6.47 -6.38 -5.75
N ASP A 230 5.35 -5.69 -5.93
CA ASP A 230 5.14 -4.72 -7.01
C ASP A 230 5.53 -3.30 -6.60
N ARG A 231 6.05 -3.13 -5.38
CA ARG A 231 6.44 -1.83 -4.84
C ARG A 231 5.29 -0.81 -4.86
N ALA A 232 4.06 -1.30 -4.73
CA ALA A 232 2.83 -0.54 -4.68
C ALA A 232 2.03 -0.92 -3.41
N GLY A 233 1.64 0.07 -2.63
CA GLY A 233 1.00 -0.08 -1.33
C GLY A 233 -0.33 0.65 -1.27
N MET A 234 -1.34 -0.01 -0.70
CA MET A 234 -2.66 0.55 -0.47
C MET A 234 -2.77 1.09 0.95
N LEU A 235 -3.44 2.24 1.11
CA LEU A 235 -3.75 2.82 2.41
C LEU A 235 -5.12 3.50 2.34
N ASP A 236 -5.85 3.51 3.45
CA ASP A 236 -7.06 4.30 3.57
C ASP A 236 -6.72 5.63 4.29
N VAL A 237 -7.09 6.77 3.70
CA VAL A 237 -6.89 8.13 4.22
C VAL A 237 -8.22 8.88 4.12
N ALA A 238 -8.67 9.49 5.23
CA ALA A 238 -9.95 10.19 5.30
C ALA A 238 -11.15 9.34 4.80
N GLY A 239 -11.13 8.02 5.03
CA GLY A 239 -12.17 7.10 4.57
C GLY A 239 -12.13 6.75 3.08
N THR A 240 -11.09 7.18 2.35
CA THR A 240 -10.87 6.86 0.93
C THR A 240 -9.65 6.00 0.75
N ARG A 241 -9.68 5.09 -0.23
CA ARG A 241 -8.56 4.23 -0.57
C ARG A 241 -7.65 4.88 -1.59
N MET A 242 -6.36 4.97 -1.26
CA MET A 242 -5.30 5.51 -2.11
C MET A 242 -4.19 4.49 -2.36
N MET A 243 -3.35 4.75 -3.36
CA MET A 243 -2.18 3.92 -3.66
C MET A 243 -0.91 4.77 -3.69
N LEU A 244 0.13 4.32 -2.99
CA LEU A 244 1.50 4.77 -3.18
C LEU A 244 2.24 3.75 -4.03
N LEU A 245 3.04 4.20 -5.00
CA LEU A 245 3.96 3.35 -5.74
C LEU A 245 5.37 3.94 -5.75
N PHE A 246 6.38 3.07 -5.78
CA PHE A 246 7.72 3.47 -6.18
C PHE A 246 7.83 3.50 -7.70
N THR A 247 8.47 4.52 -8.26
CA THR A 247 8.57 4.73 -9.71
C THR A 247 9.33 3.62 -10.42
N SER A 248 10.19 2.88 -9.71
CA SER A 248 11.20 1.93 -10.23
C SER A 248 12.31 2.56 -11.10
N TRP A 249 12.23 3.86 -11.36
CA TRP A 249 13.23 4.66 -12.09
C TRP A 249 14.00 5.62 -11.18
N GLY A 250 13.63 5.70 -9.90
CA GLY A 250 14.15 6.72 -8.98
C GLY A 250 13.42 8.05 -9.15
N ASP A 251 14.15 9.13 -8.91
CA ASP A 251 13.68 10.50 -9.01
C ASP A 251 13.61 10.96 -10.47
N GLY A 252 12.81 11.98 -10.76
CA GLY A 252 12.67 12.51 -12.11
C GLY A 252 11.39 13.28 -12.35
N VAL A 253 11.12 13.59 -13.62
CA VAL A 253 9.90 14.26 -14.07
C VAL A 253 9.14 13.30 -14.98
N PHE A 254 7.93 12.95 -14.57
CA PHE A 254 7.14 11.91 -15.25
C PHE A 254 5.86 12.51 -15.85
N PRO A 255 5.66 12.43 -17.18
CA PRO A 255 4.48 12.99 -17.82
C PRO A 255 3.25 12.13 -17.56
N ILE A 256 2.12 12.83 -17.35
CA ILE A 256 0.82 12.23 -17.06
C ILE A 256 -0.14 12.56 -18.19
N TYR A 257 -0.84 11.54 -18.67
CA TYR A 257 -1.75 11.62 -19.82
C TYR A 257 -3.14 11.13 -19.44
N LEU A 258 -4.14 11.71 -20.09
CA LEU A 258 -5.48 11.14 -20.22
C LEU A 258 -5.54 10.42 -21.57
N ASP A 259 -5.68 9.11 -21.53
CA ASP A 259 -5.84 8.29 -22.73
C ASP A 259 -7.34 8.18 -23.07
N LEU A 260 -7.66 8.42 -24.33
CA LEU A 260 -9.02 8.59 -24.86
C LEU A 260 -9.27 7.61 -26.01
N ASP A 261 -10.52 7.17 -26.17
CA ASP A 261 -10.93 6.39 -27.34
C ASP A 261 -11.24 7.29 -28.57
N HIS A 262 -11.77 6.70 -29.63
CA HIS A 262 -12.12 7.40 -30.87
C HIS A 262 -13.29 8.40 -30.70
N ASP A 263 -14.06 8.28 -29.62
CA ASP A 263 -15.21 9.14 -29.30
C ASP A 263 -14.87 10.15 -28.18
N ASP A 264 -13.58 10.39 -27.91
CA ASP A 264 -13.07 11.25 -26.84
C ASP A 264 -13.52 10.81 -25.42
N ARG A 265 -13.87 9.53 -25.23
CA ARG A 265 -14.23 9.02 -23.90
C ARG A 265 -12.98 8.63 -23.10
N PRO A 266 -12.89 9.00 -21.81
CA PRO A 266 -11.79 8.59 -20.93
C PRO A 266 -11.65 7.08 -20.79
N ILE A 267 -10.47 6.55 -21.10
CA ILE A 267 -10.12 5.13 -20.92
C ILE A 267 -9.25 4.96 -19.67
N GLN A 268 -8.20 5.76 -19.53
CA GLN A 268 -7.31 5.71 -18.36
C GLN A 268 -6.54 7.01 -18.14
N VAL A 269 -6.06 7.22 -16.91
CA VAL A 269 -5.04 8.23 -16.59
C VAL A 269 -3.72 7.51 -16.47
N ARG A 270 -2.76 7.78 -17.36
CA ARG A 270 -1.48 7.08 -17.45
C ARG A 270 -0.32 7.96 -17.02
N ILE A 271 0.49 7.44 -16.11
CA ILE A 271 1.78 7.97 -15.70
C ILE A 271 2.85 7.24 -16.51
N GLN A 272 3.51 7.93 -17.45
CA GLN A 272 4.60 7.34 -18.22
C GLN A 272 5.90 7.40 -17.39
N LEU A 273 6.46 6.23 -17.07
CA LEU A 273 7.63 6.11 -16.20
C LEU A 273 8.90 5.79 -16.99
N ALA A 274 8.80 4.94 -18.01
CA ALA A 274 9.88 4.73 -18.97
C ALA A 274 9.87 5.85 -20.01
N THR A 275 10.70 6.87 -19.80
CA THR A 275 10.98 7.92 -20.79
C THR A 275 12.43 7.86 -21.25
N ALA A 276 12.79 8.62 -22.29
CA ALA A 276 14.19 8.72 -22.72
C ALA A 276 15.06 9.29 -21.57
N GLU A 277 14.53 10.25 -20.83
CA GLU A 277 15.16 10.91 -19.70
C GLU A 277 15.37 9.93 -18.53
N SER A 278 14.34 9.15 -18.16
CA SER A 278 14.46 8.14 -17.11
C SER A 278 15.48 7.05 -17.46
N ASN A 279 15.53 6.63 -18.73
CA ASN A 279 16.54 5.69 -19.22
C ASN A 279 17.95 6.27 -19.14
N ALA A 280 18.15 7.51 -19.56
CA ALA A 280 19.44 8.18 -19.47
C ALA A 280 19.90 8.35 -18.02
N ALA A 281 19.01 8.78 -17.12
CA ALA A 281 19.29 8.94 -15.71
C ALA A 281 19.69 7.61 -15.06
N MET A 282 18.89 6.55 -15.25
CA MET A 282 19.18 5.23 -14.68
C MET A 282 20.48 4.62 -15.21
N ALA A 283 20.80 4.81 -16.50
CA ALA A 283 22.06 4.34 -17.08
C ALA A 283 23.28 5.07 -16.51
N SER A 284 23.13 6.30 -16.02
CA SER A 284 24.24 7.08 -15.45
C SER A 284 24.67 6.60 -14.06
N VAL A 285 23.72 6.12 -13.25
CA VAL A 285 23.95 5.65 -11.87
C VAL A 285 24.17 4.14 -11.78
N ASN A 286 23.74 3.40 -12.80
CA ASN A 286 24.03 1.97 -12.96
C ASN A 286 24.73 1.79 -14.31
N PRO A 287 26.06 2.01 -14.41
CA PRO A 287 26.81 1.81 -15.65
C PRO A 287 26.83 0.34 -16.09
#